data_AF-A0A2V4AMT9-F1
#
_entry.id   AF-A0A2V4AMT9-F1
#
_cell.length_a   1.000
_cell.length_b   1.000
_cell.length_c   1.000
_cell.angle_alpha   90.00
_cell.angle_beta   90.00
_cell.angle_gamma   90.00
#
_symmetry.space_group_name_H-M   'P 1'
#
loop_
_entity.id
_entity.type
_entity.pdbx_description
1 polymer ?
#
loop_
_entity_poly.entity_id
_entity_poly.type
_entity_poly.pdbx_seq_one_letter_code
_entity_poly.pdbx_strand_id
1 'polypeptide(L)'
;MHIRGWRSTFDAVAREVLDLLQFIRARRNNVLRSLLETGRAQVTLRSELTISHQTPEIVYISTTTDAPSELQIVSESGLAVAVVDVDLHADVDAVLASGLDIVITMQGHDLNFTAPEIVAPD
;
A
#
# COMPACT_ATOMS: atom_id res chain seq x y z
N MET A 1 -2.11 9.26 -8.28
CA MET A 1 -0.77 9.62 -8.79
C MET A 1 0.26 8.93 -7.90
N HIS A 2 1.29 8.30 -8.46
CA HIS A 2 2.32 7.57 -7.72
C HIS A 2 3.67 8.30 -7.73
N ILE A 3 4.63 7.86 -6.90
CA ILE A 3 5.91 8.56 -6.68
C ILE A 3 6.69 8.76 -7.99
N ARG A 4 6.80 7.74 -8.85
CA ARG A 4 7.50 7.87 -10.13
C ARG A 4 6.81 8.83 -11.10
N GLY A 5 5.48 8.76 -11.20
CA GLY A 5 4.68 9.70 -11.99
C GLY A 5 4.88 11.15 -11.51
N TRP A 6 4.93 11.36 -10.19
CA TRP A 6 5.18 12.68 -9.61
C TRP A 6 6.55 13.23 -9.95
N ARG A 7 7.60 12.41 -9.87
CA ARG A 7 8.95 12.76 -10.32
C ARG A 7 8.98 13.13 -11.80
N SER A 8 8.33 12.34 -12.67
CA SER A 8 8.33 12.61 -14.11
C SER A 8 7.51 13.83 -14.51
N THR A 9 6.40 14.10 -13.82
CA THR A 9 5.48 15.18 -14.18
C THR A 9 5.91 16.54 -13.64
N PHE A 10 6.53 16.57 -12.45
CA PHE A 10 6.90 17.82 -11.77
C PHE A 10 8.41 18.07 -11.67
N ASP A 11 9.23 17.18 -12.25
CA ASP A 11 10.70 17.17 -12.06
C ASP A 11 11.11 17.22 -10.58
N ALA A 12 10.25 16.64 -9.72
CA ALA A 12 10.39 16.79 -8.29
C ALA A 12 11.64 16.08 -7.78
N VAL A 13 12.42 16.79 -6.96
CA VAL A 13 13.63 16.22 -6.36
C VAL A 13 13.27 15.32 -5.18
N ALA A 14 14.16 14.38 -4.83
CA ALA A 14 13.94 13.39 -3.77
C ALA A 14 13.46 14.02 -2.43
N ARG A 15 13.96 15.22 -2.10
CA ARG A 15 13.54 15.94 -0.89
C ARG A 15 12.07 16.38 -0.93
N GLU A 16 11.59 16.87 -2.05
CA GLU A 16 10.19 17.31 -2.20
C GLU A 16 9.24 16.12 -2.10
N VAL A 17 9.66 14.97 -2.63
CA VAL A 17 8.90 13.71 -2.49
C VAL A 17 8.84 13.30 -1.03
N LEU A 18 9.96 13.38 -0.31
CA LEU A 18 10.01 13.05 1.12
C LEU A 18 9.17 14.02 1.96
N ASP A 19 9.19 15.31 1.65
CA ASP A 19 8.38 16.31 2.33
C ASP A 19 6.87 16.05 2.10
N LEU A 20 6.49 15.65 0.88
CA LEU A 20 5.13 15.23 0.56
C LEU A 20 4.71 13.97 1.32
N LEU A 21 5.55 12.94 1.36
CA LEU A 21 5.29 11.71 2.11
C LEU A 21 5.10 12.01 3.61
N GLN A 22 5.93 12.88 4.18
CA GLN A 22 5.80 13.33 5.57
C GLN A 22 4.49 14.10 5.81
N PHE A 23 4.11 14.98 4.88
CA PHE A 23 2.85 15.74 4.97
C PHE A 23 1.63 14.82 4.96
N ILE A 24 1.61 13.81 4.09
CA ILE A 24 0.50 12.85 3.99
C ILE A 24 0.45 11.95 5.23
N ARG A 25 1.62 11.50 5.74
CA ARG A 25 1.73 10.66 6.95
C ARG A 25 1.07 11.30 8.17
N ALA A 26 1.22 12.60 8.36
CA ALA A 26 0.61 13.32 9.48
C ALA A 26 -0.94 13.31 9.43
N ARG A 27 -1.53 13.04 8.26
CA ARG A 27 -2.96 13.22 8.03
C ARG A 27 -3.79 11.93 8.20
N ARG A 28 -3.21 10.72 8.14
CA ARG A 28 -3.98 9.55 7.68
C ARG A 28 -3.92 8.23 8.48
N ASN A 29 -3.40 8.20 9.71
CA ASN A 29 -3.29 7.02 10.61
C ASN A 29 -4.59 6.24 10.98
N ASN A 30 -5.40 5.82 10.00
CA ASN A 30 -6.67 5.12 10.20
C ASN A 30 -6.56 3.63 9.84
N VAL A 31 -5.69 3.24 8.90
CA VAL A 31 -5.56 1.83 8.45
C VAL A 31 -4.92 0.98 9.53
N LEU A 32 -3.75 1.38 10.05
CA LEU A 32 -3.08 0.66 11.14
C LEU A 32 -3.96 0.60 12.40
N ARG A 33 -4.70 1.68 12.69
CA ARG A 33 -5.66 1.69 13.79
C ARG A 33 -6.74 0.62 13.59
N SER A 34 -7.39 0.60 12.42
CA SER A 34 -8.42 -0.41 12.10
C SER A 34 -7.87 -1.83 12.20
N LEU A 35 -6.64 -2.04 11.73
CA LEU A 35 -5.97 -3.35 11.78
C LEU A 35 -5.71 -3.79 13.22
N LEU A 36 -5.25 -2.87 14.09
CA LEU A 36 -5.01 -3.16 15.51
C LEU A 36 -6.31 -3.38 16.31
N GLU A 37 -7.37 -2.63 15.99
CA GLU A 37 -8.66 -2.70 16.71
C GLU A 37 -9.51 -3.91 16.30
N THR A 38 -9.50 -4.26 15.01
CA THR A 38 -10.44 -5.24 14.44
C THR A 38 -9.76 -6.42 13.74
N GLY A 39 -8.43 -6.40 13.61
CA GLY A 39 -7.67 -7.37 12.83
C GLY A 39 -7.86 -7.23 11.32
N ARG A 40 -8.61 -6.23 10.85
CA ARG A 40 -8.93 -6.01 9.44
C ARG A 40 -8.83 -4.54 9.07
N ALA A 41 -8.31 -4.28 7.87
CA ALA A 41 -8.36 -2.97 7.26
C ALA A 41 -8.54 -3.10 5.74
N GLN A 42 -9.27 -2.18 5.14
CA GLN A 42 -9.48 -2.15 3.69
C GLN A 42 -8.98 -0.83 3.12
N VAL A 43 -8.29 -0.91 1.99
CA VAL A 43 -7.77 0.24 1.27
C VAL A 43 -8.08 0.10 -0.21
N THR A 44 -8.74 1.09 -0.79
CA THR A 44 -9.01 1.12 -2.24
C THR A 44 -7.87 1.84 -2.96
N LEU A 45 -7.20 1.12 -3.85
CA LEU A 45 -6.16 1.62 -4.73
C LEU A 45 -6.74 2.47 -5.85
N ARG A 46 -6.09 3.60 -6.12
CA ARG A 46 -6.29 4.36 -7.35
C ARG A 46 -5.19 3.99 -8.33
N SER A 47 -5.41 2.93 -9.09
CA SER A 47 -4.47 2.46 -10.12
C SER A 47 -5.03 2.76 -11.51
N GLU A 48 -4.16 3.21 -12.42
CA GLU A 48 -4.46 3.34 -13.85
C GLU A 48 -4.26 2.02 -14.62
N LEU A 49 -3.68 1.01 -13.97
CA LEU A 49 -3.54 -0.33 -14.55
C LEU A 49 -4.89 -1.05 -14.54
N THR A 50 -5.24 -1.71 -15.64
CA THR A 50 -6.43 -2.55 -15.73
C THR A 50 -6.27 -3.77 -14.82
N ILE A 51 -6.78 -3.68 -13.58
CA ILE A 51 -6.70 -4.81 -12.63
C ILE A 51 -7.86 -5.77 -12.96
N SER A 52 -7.53 -6.96 -13.46
CA SER A 52 -8.51 -7.99 -13.87
C SER A 52 -8.74 -9.07 -12.80
N HIS A 53 -8.38 -8.82 -11.54
CA HIS A 53 -8.54 -9.80 -10.46
C HIS A 53 -9.96 -9.73 -9.88
N GLN A 54 -10.91 -10.44 -10.49
CA GLN A 54 -12.29 -10.50 -9.97
C GLN A 54 -12.43 -11.41 -8.73
N THR A 55 -11.50 -12.36 -8.58
CA THR A 55 -11.37 -13.23 -7.41
C THR A 55 -10.30 -12.68 -6.46
N PRO A 56 -10.50 -12.75 -5.13
CA PRO A 56 -9.48 -12.39 -4.16
C PRO A 56 -8.22 -13.23 -4.37
N GLU A 57 -7.08 -12.56 -4.55
CA GLU A 57 -5.76 -13.19 -4.68
C GLU A 57 -4.82 -12.67 -3.59
N ILE A 58 -3.93 -13.53 -3.07
CA ILE A 58 -2.89 -13.11 -2.14
C ILE A 58 -1.84 -12.33 -2.91
N VAL A 59 -1.54 -11.13 -2.44
CA VAL A 59 -0.53 -10.24 -3.03
C VAL A 59 0.48 -9.83 -1.98
N TYR A 60 1.65 -9.40 -2.46
CA TYR A 60 2.75 -8.93 -1.63
C TYR A 60 3.08 -7.49 -1.98
N ILE A 61 3.68 -6.77 -1.03
CA ILE A 61 4.14 -5.40 -1.26
C ILE A 61 5.67 -5.43 -1.34
N SER A 62 6.20 -4.91 -2.45
CA SER A 62 7.63 -4.78 -2.69
C SER A 62 7.99 -3.31 -2.89
N THR A 63 9.21 -2.95 -2.53
CA THR A 63 9.78 -1.63 -2.82
C THR A 63 10.58 -1.67 -4.11
N THR A 64 10.61 -0.55 -4.84
CA THR A 64 11.56 -0.35 -5.93
C THR A 64 12.95 0.02 -5.40
N THR A 65 13.97 -0.17 -6.24
CA THR A 65 15.38 0.07 -5.91
C THR A 65 15.76 1.56 -5.81
N ASP A 66 14.93 2.47 -6.31
CA ASP A 66 15.25 3.90 -6.37
C ASP A 66 14.72 4.63 -5.14
N ALA A 67 15.57 5.32 -4.38
CA ALA A 67 15.12 6.15 -3.26
C ALA A 67 14.63 7.54 -3.73
N PRO A 68 13.52 8.07 -3.19
CA PRO A 68 12.54 7.39 -2.32
C PRO A 68 11.75 6.32 -3.10
N SER A 69 11.65 5.13 -2.48
CA SER A 69 11.11 3.92 -3.11
C SER A 69 9.61 3.97 -3.28
N GLU A 70 9.17 3.53 -4.46
CA GLU A 70 7.77 3.31 -4.77
C GLU A 70 7.32 1.95 -4.23
N LEU A 71 6.12 1.91 -3.65
CA LEU A 71 5.51 0.68 -3.18
C LEU A 71 4.72 0.07 -4.34
N GLN A 72 5.09 -1.16 -4.68
CA GLN A 72 4.46 -1.95 -5.74
C GLN A 72 3.77 -3.16 -5.13
N ILE A 73 2.63 -3.51 -5.71
CA ILE A 73 1.88 -4.70 -5.36
C ILE A 73 2.24 -5.75 -6.38
N VAL A 74 2.74 -6.87 -5.90
CA VAL A 74 3.17 -8.01 -6.72
C VAL A 74 2.28 -9.21 -6.41
N SER A 75 1.92 -9.97 -7.44
CA SER A 75 1.24 -11.25 -7.30
C SER A 75 2.17 -12.30 -6.68
N GLU A 76 1.62 -13.46 -6.33
CA GLU A 76 2.40 -14.62 -5.89
C GLU A 76 3.45 -15.07 -6.94
N SER A 77 3.16 -14.87 -8.23
CA SER A 77 4.11 -15.12 -9.32
C SER A 77 5.23 -14.08 -9.43
N GLY A 78 5.24 -13.04 -8.58
CA GLY A 78 6.23 -11.96 -8.57
C GLY A 78 6.01 -10.89 -9.64
N LEU A 79 4.86 -10.90 -10.33
CA LEU A 79 4.52 -9.88 -11.33
C LEU A 79 3.93 -8.65 -10.65
N ALA A 80 4.40 -7.47 -11.01
CA ALA A 80 3.80 -6.22 -10.55
C ALA A 80 2.39 -6.06 -11.15
N VAL A 81 1.38 -6.06 -10.29
CA VAL A 81 -0.03 -5.97 -10.66
C VAL A 81 -0.60 -4.57 -10.44
N ALA A 82 -0.05 -3.81 -9.49
CA ALA A 82 -0.48 -2.45 -9.19
C ALA A 82 0.63 -1.64 -8.50
N VAL A 83 0.45 -0.32 -8.46
CA VAL A 83 1.33 0.62 -7.75
C VAL A 83 0.50 1.35 -6.70
N VAL A 84 1.06 1.51 -5.50
CA VAL A 84 0.40 2.21 -4.40
C VAL A 84 0.43 3.73 -4.67
N ASP A 85 -0.73 4.37 -4.52
CA ASP A 85 -0.86 5.82 -4.65
C ASP A 85 -0.07 6.55 -3.55
N VAL A 86 0.45 7.75 -3.85
CA VAL A 86 1.18 8.56 -2.88
C VAL A 86 0.35 8.86 -1.63
N ASP A 87 -0.97 9.00 -1.78
CA ASP A 87 -1.89 9.28 -0.69
C ASP A 87 -2.06 8.11 0.29
N LEU A 88 -1.73 6.89 -0.14
CA LEU A 88 -1.83 5.65 0.65
C LEU A 88 -0.46 5.14 1.11
N HIS A 89 0.62 5.73 0.59
CA HIS A 89 1.97 5.27 0.84
C HIS A 89 2.30 5.25 2.34
N ALA A 90 1.96 6.31 3.06
CA ALA A 90 2.21 6.40 4.50
C ALA A 90 1.40 5.38 5.34
N ASP A 91 0.17 5.05 4.92
CA ASP A 91 -0.68 4.08 5.62
C ASP A 91 -0.15 2.66 5.44
N VAL A 92 0.22 2.32 4.20
CA VAL A 92 0.84 1.04 3.87
C VAL A 92 2.19 0.90 4.55
N ASP A 93 3.02 1.95 4.54
CA ASP A 93 4.32 1.97 5.23
C ASP A 93 4.16 1.77 6.74
N ALA A 94 3.18 2.43 7.37
CA ALA A 94 2.89 2.23 8.80
C ALA A 94 2.44 0.80 9.13
N VAL A 95 1.65 0.18 8.24
CA VAL A 95 1.23 -1.22 8.38
C VAL A 95 2.43 -2.17 8.24
N LEU A 96 3.29 -1.97 7.23
CA LEU A 96 4.50 -2.78 7.05
C LEU A 96 5.50 -2.61 8.21
N ALA A 97 5.65 -1.38 8.72
CA ALA A 97 6.52 -1.06 9.85
C ALA A 97 5.97 -1.54 11.20
N SER A 98 4.68 -1.93 11.28
CA SER A 98 4.08 -2.41 12.52
C SER A 98 4.65 -3.74 13.02
N GLY A 99 5.26 -4.52 12.11
CA GLY A 99 5.78 -5.85 12.41
C GLY A 99 4.70 -6.91 12.64
N LEU A 100 3.42 -6.59 12.40
CA LEU A 100 2.33 -7.56 12.44
C LEU A 100 2.48 -8.56 11.29
N ASP A 101 2.22 -9.84 11.58
CA ASP A 101 2.01 -10.82 10.53
C ASP A 101 0.68 -10.52 9.84
N ILE A 102 0.74 -10.09 8.58
CA ILE A 102 -0.41 -9.60 7.82
C ILE A 102 -0.53 -10.37 6.52
N VAL A 103 -1.74 -10.81 6.22
CA VAL A 103 -2.12 -11.35 4.93
C VAL A 103 -2.80 -10.25 4.14
N ILE A 104 -2.29 -9.97 2.94
CA ILE A 104 -2.83 -8.96 2.05
C ILE A 104 -3.49 -9.68 0.88
N THR A 105 -4.78 -9.43 0.69
CA THR A 105 -5.52 -9.92 -0.47
C THR A 105 -5.98 -8.77 -1.33
N MET A 106 -5.96 -8.96 -2.65
CA MET A 106 -6.45 -7.99 -3.61
C MET A 106 -7.67 -8.54 -4.33
N GLN A 107 -8.73 -7.74 -4.41
CA GLN A 107 -9.88 -8.00 -5.25
C GLN A 107 -10.23 -6.72 -6.03
N GLY A 108 -10.05 -6.74 -7.34
CA GLY A 108 -10.14 -5.55 -8.18
C GLY A 108 -9.16 -4.48 -7.70
N HIS A 109 -9.70 -3.34 -7.26
CA HIS A 109 -8.91 -2.23 -6.72
C HIS A 109 -8.82 -2.22 -5.19
N ASP A 110 -9.45 -3.16 -4.51
CA ASP A 110 -9.48 -3.20 -3.06
C ASP A 110 -8.39 -4.12 -2.52
N LEU A 111 -7.54 -3.57 -1.66
CA LEU A 111 -6.63 -4.32 -0.81
C LEU A 111 -7.27 -4.53 0.56
N ASN A 112 -7.29 -5.78 0.99
CA ASN A 112 -7.71 -6.16 2.32
C ASN A 112 -6.49 -6.64 3.10
N PHE A 113 -6.21 -5.96 4.20
CA PHE A 113 -5.19 -6.32 5.17
C PHE A 113 -5.88 -7.09 6.29
N THR A 114 -5.39 -8.29 6.56
CA THR A 114 -5.88 -9.13 7.66
C THR A 114 -4.71 -9.51 8.55
N ALA A 115 -4.82 -9.25 9.85
CA ALA A 115 -3.88 -9.70 10.86
C ALA A 115 -4.45 -10.96 11.54
N PRO A 116 -4.11 -12.18 11.08
CA PRO A 116 -4.69 -13.43 11.59
C PRO A 116 -4.50 -13.64 13.09
N GLU A 117 -3.47 -13.05 13.70
CA GLU A 117 -3.26 -13.10 15.16
C GLU A 117 -4.32 -12.31 15.96
N ILE A 118 -4.88 -11.25 15.35
CA ILE A 118 -5.86 -10.36 15.99
C ILE A 118 -7.29 -10.81 15.70
N VAL A 119 -7.50 -11.45 14.55
CA VAL A 119 -8.80 -12.03 14.20
C VAL A 119 -9.09 -13.20 15.15
N ALA A 120 -10.05 -13.02 16.05
CA ALA A 120 -10.49 -14.08 16.94
C ALA A 120 -10.89 -15.34 16.14
N PRO A 121 -10.49 -16.55 16.56
CA PRO A 121 -11.00 -17.77 15.96
C PRO A 121 -12.50 -17.87 16.28
N ASP A 122 -13.33 -17.90 15.23
CA ASP A 122 -14.74 -18.29 15.32
C ASP A 122 -14.86 -19.77 15.74
#